data_AF-A0A5K1BFX5-F1
#
_entry.id   AF-A0A5K1BFX5-F1
#
_cell.length_a   1.000
_cell.length_b   1.000
_cell.length_c   1.000
_cell.angle_alpha   90.00
_cell.angle_beta   90.00
_cell.angle_gamma   90.00
#
_symmetry.space_group_name_H-M   'P 1'
#
loop_
_entity.id
_entity.type
_entity.pdbx_description
1 polymer ?
#
loop_
_entity_poly.entity_id
_entity_poly.type
_entity_poly.pdbx_seq_one_letter_code
_entity_poly.pdbx_strand_id
1 'polypeptide(L)'
;VKDFWPRYWGGMVVLDRRKGFFKALGGGKLLTDNILTGFLLNPRAVANYWRAKASGLKYNFNGDGNTSGGLFVVGSGKSGIAYQFVERNFGDWAPIAEVIEICSRLQ
;
A
#
# COMPACT_ATOMS: atom_id res chain seq x y z
N VAL A 1 12.71 3.47 -7.37
CA VAL A 1 13.43 4.49 -6.55
C VAL A 1 13.94 5.63 -7.42
N LYS A 2 14.78 5.39 -8.44
CA LYS A 2 15.31 6.44 -9.32
C LYS A 2 14.23 7.30 -10.00
N ASP A 3 13.08 6.71 -10.35
CA ASP A 3 11.98 7.43 -11.00
C ASP A 3 11.18 8.34 -10.06
N PHE A 4 11.31 8.16 -8.73
CA PHE A 4 10.48 8.84 -7.72
C PHE A 4 11.29 9.73 -6.77
N TRP A 5 12.50 9.30 -6.43
CA TRP A 5 13.41 9.99 -5.53
C TRP A 5 14.47 10.78 -6.32
N PRO A 6 14.76 12.06 -6.01
CA PRO A 6 14.21 12.87 -4.91
C PRO A 6 13.01 13.74 -5.30
N ARG A 7 12.54 13.65 -6.56
CA ARG A 7 11.57 14.60 -7.13
C ARG A 7 10.22 14.59 -6.41
N TYR A 8 9.72 13.42 -6.03
CA TYR A 8 8.39 13.25 -5.42
C TYR A 8 8.46 12.79 -3.96
N TRP A 9 9.53 12.09 -3.59
CA TRP A 9 9.78 11.67 -2.21
C TRP A 9 10.93 12.51 -1.65
N GLY A 10 10.67 13.26 -0.57
CA GLY A 10 11.68 14.03 0.18
C GLY A 10 12.20 13.27 1.40
N GLY A 11 13.29 13.75 2.03
CA GLY A 11 13.90 13.10 3.21
C GLY A 11 14.93 12.00 2.92
N MET A 12 14.62 10.74 3.27
CA MET A 12 15.50 9.58 3.02
C MET A 12 14.67 8.36 2.60
N VAL A 13 15.27 7.48 1.79
CA VAL A 13 14.68 6.17 1.44
C VAL A 13 15.34 5.08 2.29
N VAL A 14 14.53 4.35 3.07
CA VAL A 14 14.99 3.23 3.90
C VAL A 14 14.36 1.93 3.43
N LEU A 15 15.15 0.86 3.39
CA LEU A 15 14.67 -0.49 3.11
C LEU A 15 14.35 -1.24 4.40
N ASP A 16 13.08 -1.53 4.63
CA ASP A 16 12.63 -2.42 5.71
C ASP A 16 12.81 -3.90 5.31
N ARG A 17 14.02 -4.43 5.51
CA ARG A 17 14.36 -5.82 5.18
C ARG A 17 13.53 -6.85 5.95
N ARG A 18 13.02 -6.51 7.14
CA ARG A 18 12.27 -7.44 8.01
C ARG A 18 10.77 -7.40 7.75
N LYS A 19 10.32 -6.53 6.82
CA LYS A 19 8.91 -6.26 6.51
C LYS A 19 8.12 -5.88 7.78
N GLY A 20 8.74 -5.18 8.72
CA GLY A 20 8.12 -4.71 9.95
C GLY A 20 6.87 -3.85 9.72
N PHE A 21 6.88 -2.96 8.71
CA PHE A 21 5.69 -2.16 8.39
C PHE A 21 4.52 -3.01 7.89
N PHE A 22 4.78 -3.98 7.02
CA PHE A 22 3.76 -4.93 6.57
C PHE A 22 3.22 -5.78 7.72
N LYS A 23 4.10 -6.22 8.62
CA LYS A 23 3.69 -6.97 9.82
C LYS A 23 2.86 -6.11 10.77
N ALA A 24 3.17 -4.82 10.90
CA ALA A 24 2.40 -3.91 11.75
C ALA A 24 0.94 -3.79 11.27
N LEU A 25 0.71 -3.78 9.94
CA LEU A 25 -0.64 -3.82 9.36
C LEU A 25 -1.39 -5.12 9.71
N GLY A 26 -0.66 -6.24 9.82
CA GLY A 26 -1.19 -7.57 10.11
C GLY A 26 -1.09 -8.02 11.56
N GLY A 27 -0.97 -7.10 12.53
CA GLY A 27 -0.92 -7.46 13.96
C GLY A 27 0.32 -8.30 14.33
N GLY A 28 1.45 -8.04 13.69
CA GLY A 28 2.72 -8.75 13.89
C GLY A 28 3.00 -9.86 12.88
N LYS A 29 2.05 -10.19 12.00
CA LYS A 29 2.18 -11.20 10.95
C LYS A 29 2.07 -10.57 9.57
N LEU A 30 2.69 -11.18 8.58
CA LEU A 30 2.46 -10.77 7.19
C LEU A 30 1.04 -11.17 6.81
N LEU A 31 0.26 -10.19 6.35
CA LEU A 31 -0.98 -10.47 5.65
C LEU A 31 -0.62 -10.95 4.26
N THR A 32 -1.02 -12.17 3.94
CA THR A 32 -0.80 -12.78 2.64
C THR A 32 -2.11 -13.37 2.18
N ASP A 33 -2.42 -13.17 0.91
CA ASP A 33 -3.52 -13.87 0.26
C ASP A 33 -2.95 -14.71 -0.89
N ASN A 34 -3.59 -15.84 -1.18
CA ASN A 34 -3.14 -16.70 -2.28
C ASN A 34 -3.79 -16.25 -3.59
N ILE A 35 -3.09 -16.47 -4.69
CA ILE A 35 -3.53 -16.03 -6.02
C ILE A 35 -4.87 -16.67 -6.43
N LEU A 36 -5.14 -17.92 -6.03
CA LEU A 36 -6.35 -18.62 -6.45
C LEU A 36 -7.60 -17.97 -5.83
N THR A 37 -7.67 -17.89 -4.51
CA THR A 37 -8.86 -17.35 -3.82
C THR A 37 -8.89 -15.84 -3.79
N GLY A 38 -7.73 -15.20 -3.60
CA GLY A 38 -7.64 -13.76 -3.44
C GLY A 38 -7.70 -13.00 -4.76
N PHE A 39 -7.25 -13.60 -5.86
CA PHE A 39 -7.25 -12.96 -7.18
C PHE A 39 -8.20 -13.64 -8.16
N LEU A 40 -7.97 -14.90 -8.56
CA LEU A 40 -8.72 -15.54 -9.64
C LEU A 40 -10.20 -15.72 -9.32
N LEU A 41 -10.53 -16.11 -8.09
CA LEU A 41 -11.91 -16.33 -7.63
C LEU A 41 -12.53 -15.07 -7.01
N ASN A 42 -11.79 -13.96 -6.94
CA ASN A 42 -12.28 -12.71 -6.38
C ASN A 42 -12.67 -11.73 -7.51
N PRO A 43 -13.97 -11.53 -7.78
CA PRO A 43 -14.40 -10.68 -8.88
C PRO A 43 -13.97 -9.22 -8.71
N ARG A 44 -13.79 -8.75 -7.46
CA ARG A 44 -13.31 -7.38 -7.19
C ARG A 44 -11.85 -7.23 -7.56
N ALA A 45 -11.00 -8.19 -7.21
CA ALA A 45 -9.59 -8.19 -7.57
C ALA A 45 -9.39 -8.24 -9.10
N VAL A 46 -10.17 -9.08 -9.80
CA VAL A 46 -10.16 -9.13 -11.27
C VAL A 46 -10.60 -7.79 -11.86
N ALA A 47 -11.66 -7.17 -11.33
CA ALA A 47 -12.10 -5.85 -11.78
C ALA A 47 -11.05 -4.74 -11.51
N ASN A 48 -10.37 -4.78 -10.36
CA ASN A 48 -9.26 -3.89 -10.02
C ASN A 48 -8.12 -4.04 -11.05
N TYR A 49 -7.77 -5.28 -11.40
CA TYR A 49 -6.73 -5.56 -12.40
C TYR A 49 -7.08 -5.00 -13.78
N TRP A 50 -8.32 -5.19 -14.26
CA TRP A 50 -8.74 -4.64 -15.54
C TRP A 50 -8.77 -3.11 -15.54
N ARG A 51 -9.20 -2.48 -14.45
CA ARG A 51 -9.12 -1.03 -14.27
C ARG A 51 -7.68 -0.53 -14.30
N ALA A 52 -6.78 -1.22 -13.62
CA ALA A 52 -5.35 -0.90 -13.66
C ALA A 52 -4.82 -1.04 -15.09
N LYS A 53 -5.09 -2.17 -15.76
CA LYS A 53 -4.77 -2.47 -17.19
C LYS A 53 -5.17 -1.33 -18.13
N ALA A 54 -6.36 -0.78 -17.96
CA ALA A 54 -6.91 0.28 -18.79
C ALA A 54 -6.16 1.61 -18.68
N SER A 55 -5.37 1.83 -17.61
CA SER A 55 -4.56 3.05 -17.46
C SER A 55 -3.41 3.18 -18.47
N GLY A 56 -3.02 2.07 -19.13
CA GLY A 56 -1.88 2.04 -20.04
C GLY A 56 -0.51 2.20 -19.35
N LEU A 57 -0.46 2.29 -18.03
CA LEU A 57 0.77 2.44 -17.28
C LEU A 57 1.57 1.12 -17.28
N LYS A 58 2.89 1.24 -17.29
CA LYS A 58 3.78 0.07 -17.15
C LYS A 58 3.69 -0.47 -15.73
N TYR A 59 3.18 -1.70 -15.60
CA TYR A 59 3.09 -2.39 -14.32
C TYR A 59 4.46 -2.81 -13.79
N ASN A 60 4.55 -2.97 -12.47
CA ASN A 60 5.67 -3.59 -11.79
C ASN A 60 5.18 -4.82 -11.00
N PHE A 61 5.34 -6.01 -11.58
CA PHE A 61 4.99 -7.28 -10.94
C PHE A 61 6.18 -7.94 -10.22
N ASN A 62 7.29 -7.22 -10.03
CA ASN A 62 8.47 -7.78 -9.39
C ASN A 62 8.31 -7.75 -7.86
N GLY A 63 8.25 -8.93 -7.24
CA GLY A 63 8.07 -9.08 -5.80
C GLY A 63 7.45 -10.43 -5.42
N ASP A 64 7.05 -10.56 -4.16
CA ASP A 64 6.41 -11.76 -3.60
C ASP A 64 5.00 -12.02 -4.15
N GLY A 65 4.30 -10.99 -4.61
CA GLY A 65 3.00 -11.10 -5.28
C GLY A 65 1.82 -11.50 -4.39
N ASN A 66 2.05 -11.90 -3.13
CA ASN A 66 1.01 -12.40 -2.22
C ASN A 66 0.86 -11.56 -0.94
N THR A 67 1.92 -10.89 -0.50
CA THR A 67 1.88 -9.99 0.67
C THR A 67 0.98 -8.79 0.38
N SER A 68 -0.06 -8.60 1.20
CA SER A 68 -0.98 -7.46 1.11
C SER A 68 -0.28 -6.16 1.50
N GLY A 69 -0.62 -5.09 0.77
CA GLY A 69 -0.15 -3.74 1.02
C GLY A 69 -0.92 -2.99 2.09
N GLY A 70 -0.61 -1.70 2.19
CA GLY A 70 -1.32 -0.77 3.06
C GLY A 70 -0.64 0.59 3.10
N LEU A 71 -1.18 1.47 3.93
CA LEU A 71 -0.70 2.83 4.13
C LEU A 71 -0.75 3.17 5.63
N PHE A 72 0.27 3.85 6.11
CA PHE A 72 0.22 4.57 7.38
C PHE A 72 0.41 6.05 7.14
N VAL A 73 -0.36 6.89 7.84
CA VAL A 73 -0.04 8.29 8.06
C VAL A 73 0.40 8.42 9.51
N VAL A 74 1.66 8.84 9.71
CA VAL A 74 2.28 8.94 11.04
C VAL A 74 2.39 10.42 11.40
N GLY A 75 1.82 10.81 12.54
CA GLY A 75 1.91 12.17 13.05
C GLY A 75 3.31 12.50 13.58
N SER A 76 3.63 13.79 13.69
CA SER A 76 4.91 14.25 14.21
C SER A 76 5.15 13.86 15.67
N GLY A 77 6.40 13.64 16.04
CA GLY A 77 6.79 13.42 17.45
C GLY A 77 6.21 12.13 18.02
N LYS A 78 5.44 12.25 19.11
CA LYS A 78 4.84 11.11 19.85
C LYS A 78 3.35 10.89 19.54
N SER A 79 2.81 11.55 18.51
CA SER A 79 1.39 11.47 18.17
C SER A 79 0.98 10.10 17.59
N GLY A 80 1.94 9.30 17.14
CA GLY A 80 1.68 7.93 16.67
C GLY A 80 1.02 7.89 15.29
N ILE A 81 0.20 6.86 15.07
CA ILE A 81 -0.48 6.61 13.79
C ILE A 81 -1.77 7.44 13.75
N ALA A 82 -1.84 8.38 12.82
CA ALA A 82 -3.05 9.19 12.58
C ALA A 82 -4.04 8.50 11.64
N TYR A 83 -3.55 7.64 10.74
CA TYR A 83 -4.38 6.85 9.84
C TYR A 83 -3.69 5.55 9.44
N GLN A 84 -4.49 4.53 9.24
CA GLN A 84 -4.05 3.28 8.66
C GLN A 84 -5.06 2.77 7.64
N PHE A 85 -4.54 2.26 6.52
CA PHE A 85 -5.30 1.52 5.54
C PHE A 85 -4.61 0.17 5.33
N VAL A 86 -5.41 -0.90 5.36
CA VAL A 86 -4.96 -2.27 5.10
C VAL A 86 -5.64 -2.73 3.81
N GLU A 87 -4.84 -3.16 2.83
CA GLU A 87 -5.36 -3.75 1.60
C GLU A 87 -6.14 -5.03 1.93
N ARG A 88 -7.43 -5.08 1.58
CA ARG A 88 -8.29 -6.25 1.86
C ARG A 88 -8.42 -7.19 0.66
N ASN A 89 -8.41 -6.64 -0.54
CA ASN A 89 -8.38 -7.40 -1.79
C ASN A 89 -7.22 -6.89 -2.65
N PHE A 90 -6.71 -7.76 -3.51
CA PHE A 90 -5.67 -7.38 -4.46
C PHE A 90 -6.06 -6.14 -5.28
N GLY A 91 -5.19 -5.14 -5.24
CA GLY A 91 -5.34 -3.89 -5.97
C GLY A 91 -6.24 -2.87 -5.30
N ASP A 92 -6.66 -3.09 -4.04
CA ASP A 92 -7.29 -2.04 -3.26
C ASP A 92 -6.23 -0.99 -2.88
N TRP A 93 -6.58 0.29 -3.00
CA TRP A 93 -5.73 1.40 -2.59
C TRP A 93 -6.40 2.26 -1.52
N ALA A 94 -5.60 2.91 -0.69
CA ALA A 94 -6.10 3.82 0.33
C ALA A 94 -6.92 4.96 -0.31
N PRO A 95 -8.13 5.29 0.19
CA PRO A 95 -8.94 6.37 -0.33
C PRO A 95 -8.17 7.71 -0.31
N ILE A 96 -7.79 8.19 -1.50
CA ILE A 96 -6.89 9.34 -1.63
C ILE A 96 -7.48 10.60 -0.97
N ALA A 97 -8.80 10.80 -1.07
CA ALA A 97 -9.47 11.93 -0.44
C ALA A 97 -9.33 11.91 1.10
N GLU A 98 -9.56 10.75 1.74
CA GLU A 98 -9.38 10.60 3.19
C GLU A 98 -7.92 10.83 3.60
N VAL A 99 -6.98 10.27 2.83
CA VAL A 99 -5.55 10.44 3.10
C VAL A 99 -5.15 11.91 3.03
N ILE A 100 -5.59 12.64 2.00
CA ILE A 100 -5.31 14.07 1.86
C ILE A 100 -5.92 14.86 3.01
N GLU A 101 -7.18 14.58 3.37
CA GLU A 101 -7.87 15.26 4.47
C GLU A 101 -7.11 15.08 5.80
N ILE A 102 -6.69 13.86 6.11
CA ILE A 102 -5.94 13.56 7.34
C ILE A 102 -4.58 14.25 7.31
N CYS A 103 -3.84 14.15 6.20
CA CYS A 103 -2.55 14.84 6.06
C CYS A 103 -2.68 16.35 6.23
N SER A 104 -3.76 16.96 5.73
CA SER A 104 -4.00 18.41 5.82
C SER A 104 -4.28 18.86 7.26
N ARG A 105 -4.81 17.98 8.11
CA ARG A 105 -5.03 18.23 9.55
C ARG A 105 -3.77 18.07 10.41
N LEU A 106 -2.72 17.47 9.86
CA LEU A 106 -1.46 17.21 10.56
C LEU A 106 -0.36 18.26 10.27
N GLN A 107 -0.62 19.17 9.33
CA GLN A 107 0.23 20.34 9.06
C GLN A 107 0.07 21.40 10.15
#